data_AF-A0A925WKA1-F1
#
_entry.id   AF-A0A925WKA1-F1
#
_cell.length_a   1.000
_cell.length_b   1.000
_cell.length_c   1.000
_cell.angle_alpha   90.00
_cell.angle_beta   90.00
_cell.angle_gamma   90.00
#
_symmetry.space_group_name_H-M   'P 1'
#
loop_
_entity.id
_entity.type
_entity.pdbx_description
1 polymer ?
#
loop_
_entity_poly.entity_id
_entity_poly.type
_entity_poly.pdbx_seq_one_letter_code
_entity_poly.pdbx_strand_id
1 'polypeptide(L)'
;MPNEQQRRLMQEALDDILPEAARQDLFAHLDDDEASFAEFNQLRRVHNLLKTAPFERAPRRIAATIMARLAEGMEQDLESSTHQQTQSRAQVEMSQELLELAVSLVTVATLPLLVAASWMVVNAYADPSLLTMVVQQMIALLRLVL
;
A
#
# COMPACT_ATOMS: atom_id res chain seq x y z
N MET A 1 14.78 -12.75 -0.23
CA MET A 1 14.06 -13.62 0.72
C MET A 1 13.06 -14.49 -0.05
N PRO A 2 13.52 -15.57 -0.70
CA PRO A 2 12.67 -16.42 -1.55
C PRO A 2 11.80 -17.43 -0.77
N ASN A 3 12.22 -17.85 0.43
CA ASN A 3 11.54 -18.93 1.16
C ASN A 3 10.14 -18.56 1.70
N GLU A 4 9.88 -17.28 2.00
CA GLU A 4 8.57 -16.89 2.57
C GLU A 4 7.43 -16.95 1.55
N GLN A 5 7.73 -16.63 0.29
CA GLN A 5 6.75 -16.70 -0.80
C GLN A 5 6.39 -18.16 -1.10
N GLN A 6 7.38 -19.05 -1.16
CA GLN A 6 7.17 -20.48 -1.38
C GLN A 6 6.33 -21.10 -0.25
N ARG A 7 6.61 -20.76 1.01
CA ARG A 7 5.81 -21.21 2.16
C ARG A 7 4.36 -20.74 2.09
N ARG A 8 4.12 -19.52 1.60
CA ARG A 8 2.76 -19.02 1.39
C ARG A 8 2.02 -19.84 0.33
N LEU A 9 2.66 -20.12 -0.81
CA LEU A 9 2.06 -20.94 -1.87
C LEU A 9 1.75 -22.37 -1.39
N MET A 10 2.63 -22.96 -0.57
CA MET A 10 2.38 -24.25 0.07
C MET A 10 1.14 -24.23 0.97
N GLN A 11 0.95 -23.16 1.76
CA GLN A 11 -0.22 -22.99 2.62
C GLN A 11 -1.50 -22.79 1.79
N GLU A 12 -1.45 -21.92 0.77
CA GLU A 12 -2.56 -21.68 -0.14
C GLU A 12 -2.99 -22.96 -0.90
N ALA A 13 -2.04 -23.84 -1.21
CA ALA A 13 -2.32 -25.15 -1.79
C ALA A 13 -3.02 -26.11 -0.81
N LEU A 14 -2.66 -26.07 0.48
CA LEU A 14 -3.32 -26.88 1.52
C LEU A 14 -4.73 -26.39 1.86
N ASP A 15 -4.95 -25.08 1.76
CA ASP A 15 -6.24 -24.43 2.00
C ASP A 15 -7.17 -24.46 0.77
N ASP A 16 -6.72 -25.07 -0.32
CA ASP A 16 -7.46 -25.25 -1.59
C ASP A 16 -7.86 -23.93 -2.28
N ILE A 17 -7.16 -22.83 -1.96
CA ILE A 17 -7.37 -21.49 -2.54
C ILE A 17 -6.43 -21.19 -3.71
N LEU A 18 -5.40 -22.03 -3.91
CA LEU A 18 -4.43 -21.86 -4.98
C LEU A 18 -4.99 -22.29 -6.35
N PRO A 19 -4.92 -21.44 -7.40
CA PRO A 19 -5.34 -21.77 -8.77
C PRO A 19 -4.63 -23.02 -9.33
N GLU A 20 -5.32 -23.78 -10.19
CA GLU A 20 -4.82 -25.07 -10.70
C GLU A 20 -3.48 -24.97 -11.45
N ALA A 21 -3.30 -23.93 -12.27
CA ALA A 21 -2.03 -23.68 -12.97
C ALA A 21 -0.86 -23.45 -11.99
N ALA A 22 -1.06 -22.57 -11.00
CA ALA A 22 -0.05 -22.27 -9.99
C ALA A 22 0.25 -23.48 -9.07
N ARG A 23 -0.74 -24.35 -8.88
CA ARG A 23 -0.59 -25.60 -8.14
C ARG A 23 0.31 -26.60 -8.88
N GLN A 24 0.14 -26.73 -10.20
CA GLN A 24 1.01 -27.58 -11.03
C GLN A 24 2.45 -27.06 -11.00
N ASP A 25 2.65 -25.75 -11.13
CA ASP A 25 3.97 -25.12 -11.05
C ASP A 25 4.63 -25.35 -9.69
N LEU A 26 3.87 -25.19 -8.59
CA LEU A 26 4.35 -25.46 -7.24
C LEU A 26 4.80 -26.91 -7.08
N PHE A 27 4.01 -27.88 -7.55
CA PHE A 27 4.37 -29.30 -7.45
C PHE A 27 5.59 -29.66 -8.31
N ALA A 28 5.73 -29.07 -9.50
CA ALA A 28 6.93 -29.25 -10.30
C ALA A 28 8.20 -28.76 -9.56
N HIS A 29 8.10 -27.62 -8.84
CA HIS A 29 9.22 -27.11 -8.04
C HIS A 29 9.47 -27.94 -6.78
N LEU A 30 8.44 -28.51 -6.18
CA LEU A 30 8.57 -29.41 -5.02
C LEU A 30 9.21 -30.74 -5.40
N ASP A 31 8.99 -31.24 -6.61
CA ASP A 31 9.60 -32.49 -7.09
C ASP A 31 11.12 -32.33 -7.31
N ASP A 32 11.59 -31.12 -7.65
CA ASP A 32 13.01 -30.82 -7.85
C ASP A 32 13.78 -30.58 -6.53
N ASP A 33 13.09 -30.25 -5.43
CA ASP A 33 13.71 -29.96 -4.12
C ASP A 33 13.15 -30.86 -3.00
N GLU A 34 13.94 -31.89 -2.67
CA GLU A 34 13.62 -32.87 -1.62
C GLU A 34 13.39 -32.23 -0.24
N ALA A 35 14.08 -31.13 0.09
CA ALA A 35 13.92 -30.46 1.37
C ALA A 35 12.57 -29.73 1.46
N SER A 36 12.20 -29.01 0.40
CA SER A 36 10.89 -28.35 0.28
C SER A 36 9.74 -29.37 0.24
N PHE A 37 9.92 -30.51 -0.43
CA PHE A 37 8.94 -31.60 -0.43
C PHE A 37 8.72 -32.20 0.96
N ALA A 38 9.79 -32.37 1.75
CA ALA A 38 9.70 -32.84 3.12
C ALA A 38 8.93 -31.85 4.01
N GLU A 39 9.19 -30.54 3.87
CA GLU A 39 8.46 -29.48 4.60
C GLU A 39 6.96 -29.49 4.23
N PHE A 40 6.64 -29.56 2.93
CA PHE A 40 5.25 -29.62 2.46
C PHE A 40 4.50 -30.85 3.01
N ASN A 41 5.14 -32.02 3.07
CA ASN A 41 4.55 -33.22 3.65
C ASN A 41 4.32 -33.08 5.16
N GLN A 42 5.22 -32.41 5.88
CA GLN A 42 5.03 -32.12 7.29
C GLN A 42 3.82 -31.19 7.51
N LEU A 43 3.72 -30.12 6.73
CA LEU A 43 2.58 -29.20 6.76
C LEU A 43 1.26 -29.93 6.45
N ARG A 44 1.23 -30.77 5.41
CA ARG A 44 0.07 -31.58 5.04
C ARG A 44 -0.36 -32.52 6.16
N ARG A 45 0.60 -33.16 6.85
CA ARG A 45 0.30 -34.03 8.00
C ARG A 45 -0.36 -33.26 9.13
N VAL A 46 0.13 -32.07 9.45
CA VAL A 46 -0.45 -31.19 10.47
C VAL A 46 -1.84 -30.72 10.05
N HIS A 47 -2.01 -30.26 8.81
CA HIS A 47 -3.31 -29.84 8.27
C HIS A 47 -4.36 -30.96 8.39
N ASN A 48 -4.00 -32.18 7.99
CA ASN A 48 -4.90 -33.33 8.11
C ASN A 48 -5.23 -33.67 9.56
N LEU A 49 -4.26 -33.57 10.47
CA LEU A 49 -4.49 -33.76 11.90
C LEU A 49 -5.48 -32.72 12.44
N LEU A 50 -5.32 -31.45 12.09
CA LEU A 50 -6.24 -30.38 12.52
C LEU A 50 -7.64 -30.54 11.91
N LYS A 51 -7.72 -30.94 10.64
CA LYS A 51 -8.99 -31.17 9.94
C LYS A 51 -9.78 -32.35 10.51
N THR A 52 -9.08 -33.37 10.99
CA THR A 52 -9.66 -34.59 11.58
C THR A 52 -9.70 -34.57 13.10
N ALA A 53 -9.19 -33.50 13.72
CA ALA A 53 -9.17 -33.38 15.16
C ALA A 53 -10.62 -33.46 15.68
N PRO A 54 -10.90 -34.34 16.65
CA PRO A 54 -12.23 -34.39 17.25
C PRO A 54 -12.54 -33.00 17.79
N PHE A 55 -13.66 -32.43 17.35
CA PHE A 55 -14.18 -31.18 17.88
C PHE A 55 -14.64 -31.41 19.33
N GLU A 56 -13.70 -31.59 20.25
CA GLU A 56 -13.97 -31.38 21.66
C GLU A 56 -14.49 -29.95 21.78
N ARG A 57 -15.66 -29.80 22.41
CA ARG A 57 -16.20 -28.49 22.75
C ARG A 57 -15.09 -27.74 23.48
N ALA A 58 -14.51 -26.75 22.80
CA ALA A 58 -13.53 -25.87 23.41
C ALA A 58 -14.14 -25.37 24.73
N PRO A 59 -13.50 -25.62 25.89
CA PRO A 59 -13.99 -25.12 27.16
C PRO A 59 -14.22 -23.63 27.00
N ARG A 60 -15.39 -23.13 27.41
CA ARG A 60 -15.73 -21.68 27.28
C ARG A 60 -14.63 -20.77 27.83
N ARG A 61 -13.87 -21.26 28.82
CA ARG A 61 -12.68 -20.60 29.36
C ARG A 61 -11.56 -20.37 28.33
N ILE A 62 -11.28 -21.31 27.43
CA ILE A 62 -10.22 -21.15 26.42
C ILE A 62 -10.60 -20.08 25.39
N ALA A 63 -11.84 -20.08 24.92
CA ALA A 63 -12.33 -19.02 24.04
C ALA A 63 -12.24 -17.64 24.72
N ALA A 64 -12.58 -17.55 26.00
CA ALA A 64 -12.42 -16.32 26.77
C ALA A 64 -10.94 -15.91 26.93
N THR A 65 -10.02 -16.86 27.16
CA THR A 65 -8.58 -16.58 27.23
C THR A 65 -7.99 -16.17 25.88
N ILE A 66 -8.43 -16.78 24.78
CA ILE A 66 -8.02 -16.40 23.42
C ILE A 66 -8.55 -15.00 23.11
N MET A 67 -9.82 -14.72 23.39
CA MET A 67 -10.40 -13.38 23.19
C MET A 67 -9.73 -12.33 24.09
N ALA A 68 -9.34 -12.68 25.32
CA ALA A 68 -8.60 -11.78 26.20
C ALA A 68 -7.20 -11.50 25.65
N ARG A 69 -6.46 -12.51 25.18
CA ARG A 69 -5.15 -12.31 24.54
C ARG A 69 -5.24 -11.58 23.21
N LEU A 70 -6.30 -11.82 22.44
CA LEU A 70 -6.56 -11.11 21.20
C LEU A 70 -6.89 -9.65 21.51
N ALA A 71 -7.68 -9.38 22.56
CA ALA A 71 -7.94 -8.03 23.04
C ALA A 71 -6.68 -7.34 23.56
N GLU A 72 -5.81 -8.02 24.31
CA GLU A 72 -4.50 -7.49 24.76
C GLU A 72 -3.58 -7.19 23.56
N GLY A 73 -3.51 -8.09 22.57
CA GLY A 73 -2.75 -7.88 21.34
C GLY A 73 -3.33 -6.74 20.49
N MET A 74 -4.66 -6.67 20.40
CA MET A 74 -5.36 -5.55 19.75
C MET A 74 -5.21 -4.26 20.51
N GLU A 75 -5.14 -4.25 21.84
CA GLU A 75 -4.84 -3.06 22.65
C GLU A 75 -3.40 -2.62 22.44
N GLN A 76 -2.44 -3.54 22.33
CA GLN A 76 -1.06 -3.20 21.95
C GLN A 76 -0.96 -2.67 20.51
N ASP A 77 -1.69 -3.28 19.58
CA ASP A 77 -1.80 -2.82 18.20
C ASP A 77 -2.55 -1.48 18.13
N LEU A 78 -3.54 -1.25 18.99
CA LEU A 78 -4.29 0.01 19.10
C LEU A 78 -3.47 1.10 19.81
N GLU A 79 -2.65 0.77 20.80
CA GLU A 79 -1.74 1.71 21.49
C GLU A 79 -0.60 2.12 20.57
N SER A 80 -0.04 1.18 19.80
CA SER A 80 0.93 1.47 18.74
C SER A 80 0.28 2.21 17.57
N SER A 81 -0.98 1.92 17.22
CA SER A 81 -1.79 2.71 16.29
C SER A 81 -2.10 4.10 16.83
N THR A 82 -2.27 4.27 18.15
CA THR A 82 -2.54 5.57 18.80
C THR A 82 -1.27 6.41 18.88
N HIS A 83 -0.11 5.79 19.10
CA HIS A 83 1.20 6.47 19.01
C HIS A 83 1.53 6.84 17.56
N GLN A 84 1.17 6.00 16.57
CA GLN A 84 1.20 6.38 15.15
C GLN A 84 0.19 7.47 14.82
N GLN A 85 -1.03 7.46 15.39
CA GLN A 85 -2.03 8.50 15.14
C GLN A 85 -1.66 9.84 15.77
N THR A 86 -0.91 9.85 16.87
CA THR A 86 -0.47 11.09 17.50
C THR A 86 0.71 11.71 16.73
N GLN A 87 1.63 10.90 16.18
CA GLN A 87 2.61 11.37 15.20
C GLN A 87 1.94 11.80 13.87
N SER A 88 0.90 11.08 13.45
CA SER A 88 0.12 11.44 12.26
C SER A 88 -0.73 12.70 12.47
N ARG A 89 -1.19 13.03 13.69
CA ARG A 89 -1.92 14.29 13.93
C ARG A 89 -1.02 15.51 13.90
N ALA A 90 0.18 15.45 14.48
CA ALA A 90 1.18 16.51 14.32
C ALA A 90 1.62 16.65 12.84
N GLN A 91 1.69 15.54 12.10
CA GLN A 91 2.00 15.57 10.66
C GLN A 91 0.81 15.99 9.79
N VAL A 92 -0.44 15.74 10.21
CA VAL A 92 -1.67 16.11 9.49
C VAL A 92 -2.03 17.58 9.73
N GLU A 93 -1.81 18.14 10.91
CA GLU A 93 -1.96 19.60 11.12
C GLU A 93 -0.93 20.38 10.29
N MET A 94 0.33 19.91 10.25
CA MET A 94 1.34 20.47 9.37
C MET A 94 1.00 20.23 7.87
N SER A 95 0.36 19.10 7.55
CA SER A 95 -0.05 18.77 6.18
C SER A 95 -1.26 19.57 5.71
N GLN A 96 -2.14 20.06 6.59
CA GLN A 96 -3.29 20.88 6.18
C GLN A 96 -2.83 22.30 5.80
N GLU A 97 -1.96 22.91 6.61
CA GLU A 97 -1.34 24.21 6.28
C GLU A 97 -0.48 24.10 5.00
N LEU A 98 0.30 23.03 4.87
CA LEU A 98 1.10 22.78 3.65
C LEU A 98 0.24 22.43 2.44
N LEU A 99 -0.93 21.79 2.62
CA LEU A 99 -1.86 21.52 1.52
C LEU A 99 -2.55 22.80 1.06
N GLU A 100 -2.98 23.67 1.97
CA GLU A 100 -3.52 25.00 1.63
C GLU A 100 -2.47 25.87 0.93
N LEU A 101 -1.22 25.83 1.42
CA LEU A 101 -0.09 26.50 0.76
C LEU A 101 0.18 25.91 -0.63
N ALA A 102 0.15 24.58 -0.78
CA ALA A 102 0.37 23.92 -2.07
C ALA A 102 -0.76 24.24 -3.06
N VAL A 103 -2.02 24.22 -2.63
CA VAL A 103 -3.17 24.57 -3.46
C VAL A 103 -3.13 26.04 -3.86
N SER A 104 -2.77 26.95 -2.94
CA SER A 104 -2.63 28.38 -3.27
C SER A 104 -1.46 28.64 -4.21
N LEU A 105 -0.31 27.98 -4.04
CA LEU A 105 0.84 28.06 -4.95
C LEU A 105 0.49 27.55 -6.35
N VAL A 106 -0.21 26.41 -6.46
CA VAL A 106 -0.67 25.89 -7.75
C VAL A 106 -1.64 26.87 -8.41
N THR A 107 -2.53 27.49 -7.64
CA THR A 107 -3.50 28.47 -8.18
C THR A 107 -2.78 29.74 -8.68
N VAL A 108 -1.80 30.25 -7.92
CA VAL A 108 -0.97 31.40 -8.31
C VAL A 108 -0.12 31.09 -9.54
N ALA A 109 0.40 29.86 -9.66
CA ALA A 109 1.21 29.43 -10.81
C ALA A 109 0.37 29.18 -12.08
N THR A 110 -0.87 28.71 -11.94
CA THR A 110 -1.73 28.33 -13.08
C THR A 110 -2.50 29.51 -13.68
N LEU A 111 -2.83 30.52 -12.89
CA LEU A 111 -3.48 31.76 -13.37
C LEU A 111 -2.74 32.45 -14.53
N PRO A 112 -1.43 32.76 -14.43
CA PRO A 112 -0.72 33.41 -15.53
C PRO A 112 -0.63 32.51 -16.77
N LEU A 113 -0.62 31.19 -16.60
CA LEU A 113 -0.61 30.23 -17.71
C LEU A 113 -1.95 30.25 -18.46
N LEU A 114 -3.08 30.36 -17.76
CA LEU A 114 -4.39 30.54 -18.36
C LEU A 114 -4.54 31.89 -19.06
N VAL A 115 -4.03 32.97 -18.46
CA VAL A 115 -4.01 34.29 -19.09
C VAL A 115 -3.15 34.27 -20.36
N ALA A 116 -1.96 33.66 -20.31
CA ALA A 116 -1.09 33.50 -21.46
C ALA A 116 -1.73 32.65 -22.56
N ALA A 117 -2.38 31.53 -22.22
CA ALA A 117 -3.07 30.67 -23.17
C ALA A 117 -4.27 31.39 -23.81
N SER A 118 -5.09 32.09 -23.01
CA SER A 118 -6.20 32.89 -23.51
C SER A 118 -5.71 34.00 -24.45
N TRP A 119 -4.66 34.70 -24.05
CA TRP A 119 -4.05 35.75 -24.85
C TRP A 119 -3.42 35.20 -26.14
N MET A 120 -2.81 34.02 -26.08
CA MET A 120 -2.27 33.32 -27.26
C MET A 120 -3.39 32.85 -28.19
N VAL A 121 -4.53 32.39 -27.70
CA VAL A 121 -5.68 32.05 -28.57
C VAL A 121 -6.22 33.29 -29.27
N VAL A 122 -6.28 34.42 -28.56
CA VAL A 122 -6.75 35.70 -29.13
C VAL A 122 -5.73 36.32 -30.10
N ASN A 123 -4.42 36.18 -29.82
CA ASN A 123 -3.34 36.76 -30.63
C ASN A 123 -2.59 35.74 -31.50
N ALA A 124 -3.05 34.49 -31.61
CA ALA A 124 -2.46 33.46 -32.48
C ALA A 124 -2.45 33.91 -33.95
N TYR A 125 -3.28 34.90 -34.29
CA TYR A 125 -3.34 35.49 -35.61
C TYR A 125 -2.57 36.82 -35.74
N ALA A 126 -1.93 37.33 -34.69
CA ALA A 126 -1.48 38.73 -34.62
C ALA A 126 0.04 38.94 -34.77
N ASP A 127 0.93 38.31 -33.99
CA ASP A 127 2.39 38.52 -34.15
C ASP A 127 3.27 37.61 -33.25
N PRO A 128 4.40 37.04 -33.74
CA PRO A 128 5.26 36.10 -33.01
C PRO A 128 6.21 36.74 -31.97
N SER A 129 6.40 38.06 -32.00
CA SER A 129 7.29 38.78 -31.07
C SER A 129 6.82 38.74 -29.61
N LEU A 130 5.51 38.53 -29.40
CA LEU A 130 4.84 38.61 -28.10
C LEU A 130 5.02 37.32 -27.26
N LEU A 131 5.34 36.20 -27.91
CA LEU A 131 5.71 34.94 -27.26
C LEU A 131 6.95 35.11 -26.36
N THR A 132 7.91 35.92 -26.80
CA THR A 132 9.17 36.17 -26.09
C THR A 132 8.93 36.86 -24.74
N MET A 133 8.00 37.80 -24.69
CA MET A 133 7.69 38.58 -23.48
C MET A 133 6.99 37.71 -22.42
N VAL A 134 6.09 36.83 -22.84
CA VAL A 134 5.39 35.89 -21.95
C VAL A 134 6.36 34.85 -21.37
N VAL A 135 7.26 34.30 -22.18
CA VAL A 135 8.30 33.36 -21.71
C VAL A 135 9.20 34.03 -20.68
N GLN A 136 9.58 35.29 -20.88
CA GLN A 136 10.38 36.05 -19.93
C GLN A 136 9.64 36.24 -18.59
N GLN A 137 8.34 36.49 -18.63
CA GLN A 137 7.51 36.68 -17.46
C GLN A 137 7.29 35.37 -16.68
N MET A 138 7.17 34.24 -17.38
CA MET A 138 7.14 32.91 -16.76
C MET A 138 8.47 32.55 -16.06
N ILE A 139 9.61 32.87 -16.68
CA ILE A 139 10.93 32.65 -16.09
C ILE A 139 11.12 33.50 -14.83
N ALA A 140 10.65 34.75 -14.84
CA ALA A 140 10.71 35.63 -13.67
C ALA A 140 9.87 35.11 -12.50
N LEU A 141 8.69 34.57 -12.78
CA LEU A 141 7.81 33.96 -11.78
C LEU A 141 8.41 32.67 -11.19
N LEU A 142 8.99 31.81 -12.02
CA LEU A 142 9.68 30.60 -11.58
C LEU A 142 10.90 30.90 -10.69
N ARG A 143 11.64 31.97 -10.98
CA ARG A 143 12.76 32.43 -10.14
C ARG A 143 12.36 33.02 -8.80
N LEU A 144 11.09 33.39 -8.62
CA LEU A 144 10.60 33.94 -7.36
C LEU A 144 10.09 32.83 -6.42
N VAL A 145 9.70 31.69 -6.99
CA VAL A 145 9.17 30.53 -6.26
C VAL A 145 10.28 29.52 -5.89
N LEU A 146 11.42 29.54 -6.57
CA LEU A 146 12.54 28.61 -6.43
C LEU A 146 13.78 29.32 -5.88
#